data_AF-A0A3B0K3M8-F1
#
_entry.id   AF-A0A3B0K3M8-F1
#
_cell.length_a   1.000
_cell.length_b   1.000
_cell.length_c   1.000
_cell.angle_alpha   90.00
_cell.angle_beta   90.00
_cell.angle_gamma   90.00
#
_symmetry.space_group_name_H-M   'P 1'
#
loop_
_entity.id
_entity.type
_entity.pdbx_description
1 polymer ?
#
loop_
_entity_poly.entity_id
_entity_poly.type
_entity_poly.pdbx_seq_one_letter_code
_entity_poly.pdbx_strand_id
1 'polypeptide(L)'
;MLLQMWCLLALGLCLGVLESQALLNHETETIEKCIKNYGGLTPETAERLERFKEWSDGYEEIPCFTQCYLSEMFDFYDNRTGFDEGGVVQLFGRPVYNACRQRLELSAGRSESSCEHAYAGFHCITNLEGHPFMQIESMPNISESTKTAMKDCLQLVHRDEWSRFQAYPDFPVNEPIPCFTRCFISKLHLFDERTRRWQLPTMRRHLAVPAQGAQVAACHQRRGRNQCSTIYQQFTCYVMAV
;
A
#
# COMPACT_ATOMS: atom_id res chain seq x y z
N MET A 1 -25.94 -21.95 23.42
CA MET A 1 -25.40 -20.70 22.86
C MET A 1 -23.93 -20.82 22.46
N LEU A 2 -23.02 -21.24 23.34
CA LEU A 2 -21.60 -21.41 22.98
C LEU A 2 -21.41 -22.37 21.79
N LEU A 3 -21.96 -23.59 21.81
CA LEU A 3 -21.81 -24.55 20.69
C LEU A 3 -22.21 -24.01 19.31
N GLN A 4 -23.26 -23.19 19.27
CA GLN A 4 -23.82 -22.60 18.04
C GLN A 4 -22.90 -21.49 17.48
N MET A 5 -22.23 -20.76 18.36
CA MET A 5 -21.27 -19.72 18.00
C MET A 5 -19.97 -20.31 17.43
N TRP A 6 -19.53 -21.47 17.95
CA TRP A 6 -18.35 -22.18 17.44
C TRP A 6 -18.61 -22.83 16.08
N CYS A 7 -19.82 -23.36 15.83
CA CYS A 7 -20.19 -23.86 14.51
C CYS A 7 -20.24 -22.76 13.44
N LEU A 8 -20.72 -21.55 13.78
CA LEU A 8 -20.76 -20.41 12.86
C LEU A 8 -19.36 -19.87 12.54
N LEU A 9 -18.47 -19.80 13.55
CA LEU A 9 -17.06 -19.45 13.36
C LEU A 9 -16.32 -20.49 12.50
N ALA A 10 -16.54 -21.79 12.75
CA ALA A 10 -15.96 -22.86 11.96
C ALA A 10 -16.47 -22.85 10.50
N LEU A 11 -17.77 -22.59 10.28
CA LEU A 11 -18.31 -22.43 8.93
C LEU A 11 -17.70 -21.22 8.20
N GLY A 12 -17.58 -20.07 8.87
CA GLY A 12 -16.97 -18.88 8.29
C GLY A 12 -15.49 -19.08 7.92
N LEU A 13 -14.73 -19.77 8.77
CA LEU A 13 -13.34 -20.14 8.50
C LEU A 13 -13.23 -21.15 7.34
N CYS A 14 -14.11 -22.15 7.28
CA CYS A 14 -14.12 -23.12 6.18
C CYS A 14 -14.48 -22.46 4.83
N LEU A 15 -15.45 -21.56 4.82
CA LEU A 15 -15.83 -20.81 3.61
C LEU A 15 -14.68 -19.93 3.12
N GLY A 16 -14.01 -19.21 4.03
CA GLY A 16 -12.84 -18.40 3.65
C GLY A 16 -11.68 -19.22 3.08
N VAL A 17 -11.43 -20.43 3.60
CA VAL A 17 -10.41 -21.34 3.05
C VAL A 17 -10.79 -21.86 1.67
N LEU A 18 -12.05 -22.22 1.45
CA LEU A 18 -12.56 -22.69 0.16
C LEU A 18 -12.50 -21.60 -0.92
N GLU A 19 -12.90 -20.38 -0.60
CA GLU A 19 -12.81 -19.24 -1.52
C GLU A 19 -11.35 -18.92 -1.87
N SER A 20 -10.44 -18.94 -0.89
CA SER A 20 -9.01 -18.72 -1.13
C SER A 20 -8.42 -19.79 -2.06
N GLN A 21 -8.78 -21.06 -1.85
CA GLN A 21 -8.32 -22.17 -2.71
C GLN A 21 -8.89 -22.09 -4.13
N ALA A 22 -10.16 -21.72 -4.28
CA ALA A 22 -10.77 -21.55 -5.57
C ALA A 22 -10.11 -20.41 -6.36
N LEU A 23 -9.78 -19.30 -5.70
CA LEU A 23 -9.07 -18.17 -6.29
C LEU A 23 -7.66 -18.59 -6.76
N LEU A 24 -6.91 -19.30 -5.92
CA LEU A 24 -5.57 -19.81 -6.25
C LEU A 24 -5.59 -20.79 -7.43
N ASN A 25 -6.58 -21.69 -7.49
CA ASN A 25 -6.73 -22.62 -8.59
C ASN A 25 -7.06 -21.89 -9.89
N HIS A 26 -7.99 -20.93 -9.85
CA HIS A 26 -8.36 -20.14 -11.01
C HIS A 26 -7.19 -19.29 -11.54
N GLU A 27 -6.41 -18.70 -10.64
CA GLU A 27 -5.20 -17.97 -11.00
C GLU A 27 -4.18 -18.88 -11.67
N THR A 28 -3.94 -20.07 -11.12
CA THR A 28 -3.01 -21.05 -11.70
C THR A 28 -3.45 -21.49 -13.10
N GLU A 29 -4.75 -21.79 -13.29
CA GLU A 29 -5.32 -22.14 -14.59
C GLU A 29 -5.17 -21.00 -15.61
N THR A 30 -5.36 -19.76 -15.16
CA THR A 30 -5.21 -18.56 -15.99
C THR A 30 -3.77 -18.33 -16.40
N ILE A 31 -2.82 -18.46 -15.47
CA ILE A 31 -1.38 -18.38 -15.76
C ILE A 31 -1.01 -19.44 -16.81
N GLU A 32 -1.39 -20.70 -16.59
CA GLU A 32 -1.12 -21.81 -17.52
C GLU A 32 -1.70 -21.52 -18.91
N LYS A 33 -2.93 -20.99 -18.97
CA LYS A 33 -3.56 -20.58 -20.23
C LYS A 33 -2.75 -19.49 -20.95
N CYS A 34 -2.30 -18.46 -20.22
CA CYS A 34 -1.60 -17.31 -20.80
C CYS A 34 -0.17 -17.62 -21.24
N ILE A 35 0.51 -18.59 -20.61
CA ILE A 35 1.87 -18.99 -20.98
C ILE A 35 1.93 -20.25 -21.85
N LYS A 36 0.77 -20.85 -22.19
CA LYS A 36 0.69 -22.10 -22.96
C LYS A 36 1.51 -22.09 -24.26
N ASN A 37 1.48 -20.97 -24.98
CA ASN A 37 2.23 -20.82 -26.23
C ASN A 37 3.74 -20.59 -26.03
N TYR A 38 4.18 -20.41 -24.79
CA TYR A 38 5.56 -20.18 -24.37
C TYR A 38 6.16 -21.35 -23.59
N GLY A 39 5.57 -22.56 -23.75
CA GLY A 39 6.05 -23.79 -23.12
C GLY A 39 5.30 -24.21 -21.85
N GLY A 40 4.26 -23.48 -21.45
CA GLY A 40 3.47 -23.80 -20.25
C GLY A 40 4.17 -23.47 -18.93
N LEU A 41 3.54 -23.81 -17.80
CA LEU A 41 4.09 -23.61 -16.47
C LEU A 41 5.19 -24.63 -16.19
N THR A 42 6.41 -24.27 -16.57
CA THR A 42 7.64 -24.97 -16.21
C THR A 42 8.33 -24.26 -15.04
N PRO A 43 9.28 -24.91 -14.34
CA PRO A 43 10.07 -24.23 -13.31
C PRO A 43 10.76 -22.96 -13.82
N GLU A 44 11.26 -22.96 -15.06
CA GLU A 44 11.88 -21.78 -15.68
C GLU A 44 10.87 -20.66 -15.91
N THR A 45 9.69 -20.97 -16.45
CA THR A 45 8.63 -19.97 -16.66
C THR A 45 8.12 -19.40 -15.34
N ALA A 46 7.96 -20.24 -14.32
CA ALA A 46 7.57 -19.82 -12.97
C ALA A 46 8.61 -18.85 -12.37
N GLU A 47 9.91 -19.18 -12.47
CA GLU A 47 10.99 -18.33 -11.96
C GLU A 47 11.00 -16.94 -12.64
N ARG A 48 10.68 -16.89 -13.94
CA ARG A 48 10.56 -15.63 -14.67
C ARG A 48 9.38 -14.80 -14.19
N LEU A 49 8.22 -15.42 -13.98
CA LEU A 49 7.02 -14.77 -13.46
C LEU A 49 7.20 -14.24 -12.03
N GLU A 50 7.91 -14.97 -11.16
CA GLU A 50 8.23 -14.52 -9.80
C GLU A 50 9.00 -13.19 -9.78
N ARG A 51 9.80 -12.93 -10.81
CA ARG A 51 10.57 -11.70 -10.98
C ARG A 51 9.86 -10.63 -11.81
N PHE A 52 8.54 -10.69 -11.98
CA PHE A 52 7.77 -9.74 -12.80
C PHE A 52 8.12 -8.27 -12.51
N LYS A 53 8.29 -7.89 -11.23
CA LYS A 53 8.65 -6.51 -10.81
C LYS A 53 10.10 -6.11 -11.11
N GLU A 54 10.95 -7.08 -11.45
CA GLU A 54 12.35 -6.87 -11.81
C GLU A 54 12.54 -6.78 -13.33
N TRP A 55 11.51 -7.09 -14.11
CA TRP A 55 11.51 -6.88 -15.55
C TRP A 55 11.69 -5.39 -15.87
N SER A 56 12.31 -5.09 -17.00
CA SER A 56 12.55 -3.70 -17.36
C SER A 56 11.29 -3.00 -17.83
N ASP A 57 11.12 -1.73 -17.48
CA ASP A 57 9.92 -0.92 -17.77
C ASP A 57 9.37 -0.95 -19.21
N GLY A 58 10.20 -1.29 -20.20
CA GLY A 58 9.82 -1.33 -21.62
C GLY A 58 9.92 -2.71 -22.28
N TYR A 59 10.13 -3.78 -21.51
CA TYR A 59 10.24 -5.12 -22.06
C TYR A 59 9.63 -6.15 -21.13
N GLU A 60 8.61 -6.82 -21.66
CA GLU A 60 7.95 -7.95 -21.03
C GLU A 60 8.68 -9.24 -21.39
N GLU A 61 9.20 -9.97 -20.40
CA GLU A 61 9.96 -11.19 -20.69
C GLU A 61 9.12 -12.25 -21.43
N ILE A 62 7.87 -12.44 -21.01
CA ILE A 62 6.91 -13.36 -21.64
C ILE A 62 5.94 -12.51 -22.47
N PRO A 63 6.06 -12.49 -23.81
CA PRO A 63 5.29 -11.55 -24.63
C PRO A 63 3.78 -11.68 -24.42
N CYS A 64 3.10 -10.54 -24.24
CA CYS A 64 1.65 -10.44 -24.08
C CYS A 64 1.06 -11.19 -22.87
N PHE A 65 1.90 -11.64 -21.93
CA PHE A 65 1.43 -12.34 -20.73
C PHE A 65 0.50 -11.46 -19.90
N THR A 66 0.91 -10.22 -19.63
CA THR A 66 0.19 -9.26 -18.78
C THR A 66 -1.18 -8.96 -19.34
N GLN A 67 -1.29 -8.71 -20.65
CA GLN A 67 -2.59 -8.49 -21.29
C GLN A 67 -3.52 -9.68 -21.07
N CYS A 68 -3.04 -10.90 -21.37
CA CYS A 68 -3.82 -12.10 -21.20
C CYS A 68 -4.27 -12.27 -19.74
N TYR A 69 -3.33 -12.20 -18.80
CA TYR A 69 -3.59 -12.37 -17.37
C TYR A 69 -4.61 -11.35 -16.86
N LEU A 70 -4.46 -10.07 -17.22
CA LEU A 70 -5.39 -9.04 -16.79
C LEU A 70 -6.80 -9.25 -17.34
N SER A 71 -6.91 -9.56 -18.64
CA SER A 71 -8.22 -9.75 -19.29
C SER A 71 -9.01 -10.97 -18.80
N GLU A 72 -8.32 -11.92 -18.16
CA GLU A 72 -8.91 -13.13 -17.60
C GLU A 72 -9.20 -13.00 -16.10
N MET A 73 -8.36 -12.27 -15.36
CA MET A 73 -8.43 -12.18 -13.90
C MET A 73 -9.20 -10.97 -13.37
N PHE A 74 -9.26 -9.87 -14.11
CA PHE A 74 -9.71 -8.61 -13.54
C PHE A 74 -10.66 -7.82 -14.44
N ASP A 75 -11.78 -7.38 -13.86
CA ASP A 75 -12.76 -6.53 -14.53
C ASP A 75 -12.27 -5.09 -14.77
N PHE A 76 -11.15 -4.69 -14.18
CA PHE A 76 -10.59 -3.35 -14.38
C PHE A 76 -9.80 -3.21 -15.69
N TYR A 77 -9.68 -4.25 -16.51
CA TYR A 77 -8.94 -4.21 -17.76
C TYR A 77 -9.70 -4.91 -18.90
N ASP A 78 -9.84 -4.24 -20.04
CA ASP A 78 -10.38 -4.81 -21.27
C ASP A 78 -9.41 -4.62 -22.44
N ASN A 79 -9.32 -5.63 -23.32
CA ASN A 79 -8.39 -5.66 -24.44
C ASN A 79 -8.62 -4.55 -25.48
N ARG A 80 -9.81 -3.93 -25.50
CA ARG A 80 -10.20 -2.88 -26.44
C ARG A 80 -10.20 -1.51 -25.78
N THR A 81 -10.68 -1.41 -24.55
CA THR A 81 -10.83 -0.12 -23.85
C THR A 81 -9.72 0.17 -22.85
N GLY A 82 -8.84 -0.80 -22.55
CA GLY A 82 -7.72 -0.64 -21.63
C GLY A 82 -8.17 -0.67 -20.16
N PHE A 83 -7.45 0.08 -19.31
CA PHE A 83 -7.70 0.15 -17.87
C PHE A 83 -8.93 1.02 -17.55
N ASP A 84 -9.83 0.50 -16.72
CA ASP A 84 -10.91 1.26 -16.11
C ASP A 84 -10.42 2.05 -14.89
N GLU A 85 -10.59 3.38 -14.90
CA GLU A 85 -10.16 4.24 -13.78
C GLU A 85 -10.85 3.82 -12.47
N GLY A 86 -12.14 3.52 -12.51
CA GLY A 86 -12.93 3.18 -11.33
C GLY A 86 -12.37 1.94 -10.62
N GLY A 87 -12.16 0.87 -11.37
CA GLY A 87 -11.59 -0.39 -10.90
C GLY A 87 -10.16 -0.24 -10.39
N VAL A 88 -9.29 0.47 -11.11
CA VAL A 88 -7.91 0.71 -10.65
C VAL A 88 -7.89 1.53 -9.36
N VAL A 89 -8.69 2.60 -9.27
CA VAL A 89 -8.78 3.43 -8.06
C VAL A 89 -9.36 2.64 -6.89
N GLN A 90 -10.34 1.76 -7.14
CA GLN A 90 -10.94 0.92 -6.11
C GLN A 90 -9.95 -0.10 -5.53
N LEU A 91 -9.12 -0.73 -6.36
CA LEU A 91 -8.18 -1.77 -5.93
C LEU A 91 -6.86 -1.21 -5.38
N PHE A 92 -6.28 -0.23 -6.07
CA PHE A 92 -4.92 0.26 -5.77
C PHE A 92 -4.89 1.67 -5.18
N GLY A 93 -6.03 2.35 -5.16
CA GLY A 93 -6.15 3.71 -4.63
C GLY A 93 -5.83 4.80 -5.66
N ARG A 94 -6.45 5.97 -5.47
CA ARG A 94 -6.27 7.14 -6.34
C ARG A 94 -4.83 7.62 -6.48
N PRO A 95 -3.97 7.59 -5.44
CA PRO A 95 -2.57 7.98 -5.60
C PRO A 95 -1.78 7.13 -6.61
N VAL A 96 -1.99 5.80 -6.60
CA VAL A 96 -1.34 4.89 -7.56
C VAL A 96 -1.84 5.17 -8.98
N TYR A 97 -3.16 5.31 -9.16
CA TYR A 97 -3.75 5.69 -10.45
C TYR A 97 -3.14 7.00 -10.99
N ASN A 98 -3.12 8.05 -10.15
CA ASN A 98 -2.59 9.35 -10.56
C ASN A 98 -1.10 9.28 -10.95
N ALA A 99 -0.30 8.49 -10.23
CA ALA A 99 1.12 8.31 -10.54
C ALA A 99 1.35 7.51 -11.83
N CYS A 100 0.48 6.55 -12.14
CA CYS A 100 0.57 5.73 -13.35
C CYS A 100 -0.26 6.24 -14.53
N ARG A 101 -1.01 7.33 -14.36
CA ARG A 101 -2.02 7.84 -15.32
C ARG A 101 -1.57 7.84 -16.78
N GLN A 102 -0.37 8.35 -17.05
CA GLN A 102 0.17 8.43 -18.43
C GLN A 102 0.42 7.08 -19.12
N ARG A 103 0.50 5.99 -18.34
CA ARG A 103 0.62 4.60 -18.83
C ARG A 103 -0.72 3.87 -18.83
N LEU A 104 -1.69 4.33 -18.04
CA LEU A 104 -3.02 3.72 -17.96
C LEU A 104 -3.98 4.26 -19.02
N GLU A 105 -3.91 5.56 -19.34
CA GLU A 105 -4.76 6.18 -20.35
C GLU A 105 -4.31 5.83 -21.77
N LEU A 106 -5.26 5.35 -22.60
CA LEU A 106 -5.06 5.17 -24.03
C LEU A 106 -4.75 6.53 -24.67
N SER A 107 -3.52 6.70 -25.14
CA SER A 107 -3.11 7.93 -25.81
C SER A 107 -3.56 7.92 -27.26
N ALA A 108 -4.47 8.81 -27.66
CA ALA A 108 -4.82 8.99 -29.06
C ALA A 108 -3.57 9.36 -29.88
N GLY A 109 -3.13 8.45 -30.76
CA GLY A 109 -1.98 8.65 -31.64
C GLY A 109 -0.66 7.98 -31.21
N ARG A 110 -0.63 7.18 -30.13
CA ARG A 110 0.50 6.26 -29.90
C ARG A 110 0.33 4.99 -30.73
N SER A 111 1.42 4.48 -31.30
CA SER A 111 1.48 3.22 -32.05
C SER A 111 1.65 2.00 -31.15
N GLU A 112 1.30 2.12 -29.87
CA GLU A 112 1.51 1.08 -28.86
C GLU A 112 0.50 -0.05 -29.06
N SER A 113 0.97 -1.30 -29.02
CA SER A 113 0.10 -2.47 -29.07
C SER A 113 -0.69 -2.63 -27.76
N SER A 114 -1.79 -3.38 -27.79
CA SER A 114 -2.56 -3.68 -26.58
C SER A 114 -1.74 -4.41 -25.51
N CYS A 115 -0.76 -5.22 -25.93
CA CYS A 115 0.15 -5.92 -25.02
C CYS A 115 1.10 -4.95 -24.30
N GLU A 116 1.73 -4.05 -25.06
CA GLU A 116 2.63 -3.03 -24.51
C GLU A 116 1.90 -2.12 -23.52
N HIS A 117 0.69 -1.68 -23.87
CA HIS A 117 -0.15 -0.85 -23.00
C HIS A 117 -0.52 -1.57 -21.70
N ALA A 118 -0.93 -2.84 -21.77
CA ALA A 118 -1.22 -3.67 -20.60
C ALA A 118 0.01 -3.79 -19.69
N TYR A 119 1.16 -4.14 -20.28
CA TYR A 119 2.40 -4.31 -19.56
C TYR A 119 2.85 -3.01 -18.89
N ALA A 120 2.94 -1.91 -19.64
CA ALA A 120 3.39 -0.63 -19.12
C ALA A 120 2.50 -0.11 -17.98
N GLY A 121 1.17 -0.24 -18.13
CA GLY A 121 0.21 0.17 -17.12
C GLY A 121 0.31 -0.66 -15.85
N PHE A 122 0.26 -1.99 -15.96
CA PHE A 122 0.25 -2.88 -14.80
C PHE A 122 1.61 -2.95 -14.11
N HIS A 123 2.71 -2.97 -14.85
CA HIS A 123 4.06 -2.91 -14.29
C HIS A 123 4.24 -1.64 -13.43
N CYS A 124 3.70 -0.49 -13.88
CA CYS A 124 3.67 0.73 -13.08
C CYS A 124 2.87 0.55 -11.78
N ILE A 125 1.66 -0.02 -11.87
CA ILE A 125 0.81 -0.28 -10.70
C ILE A 125 1.55 -1.17 -9.71
N THR A 126 2.06 -2.33 -10.12
CA THR A 126 2.71 -3.31 -9.24
C THR A 126 3.99 -2.77 -8.59
N ASN A 127 4.70 -1.85 -9.24
CA ASN A 127 5.89 -1.20 -8.69
C ASN A 127 5.58 -0.07 -7.70
N LEU A 128 4.40 0.52 -7.79
CA LEU A 128 3.94 1.57 -6.87
C LEU A 128 2.98 1.06 -5.80
N GLU A 129 2.36 -0.09 -6.00
CA GLU A 129 1.54 -0.77 -5.02
C GLU A 129 2.40 -1.11 -3.78
N GLY A 130 1.95 -0.64 -2.62
CA GLY A 130 2.70 -0.80 -1.38
C GLY A 130 3.95 0.08 -1.28
N HIS A 131 4.27 0.92 -2.28
CA HIS A 131 5.36 1.88 -2.18
C HIS A 131 5.03 2.92 -1.08
N PRO A 132 5.94 3.23 -0.15
CA PRO A 132 5.60 4.00 1.05
C PRO A 132 5.13 5.44 0.73
N PHE A 133 5.59 6.02 -0.38
CA PHE A 133 5.08 7.33 -0.82
C PHE A 133 3.62 7.27 -1.26
N MET A 134 3.18 6.16 -1.85
CA MET A 134 1.77 5.95 -2.23
C MET A 134 0.93 5.66 -0.98
N GLN A 135 1.48 4.92 -0.01
CA GLN A 135 0.82 4.71 1.28
C GLN A 135 0.61 6.03 2.01
N ILE A 136 1.63 6.91 2.09
CA ILE A 136 1.49 8.25 2.68
C ILE A 136 0.44 9.08 1.96
N GLU A 137 0.42 9.05 0.63
CA GLU A 137 -0.60 9.76 -0.15
C GLU A 137 -2.02 9.26 0.08
N SER A 138 -2.16 7.97 0.37
CA SER A 138 -3.44 7.30 0.58
C SER A 138 -3.98 7.49 2.00
N MET A 139 -3.21 8.09 2.92
CA MET A 139 -3.65 8.30 4.30
C MET A 139 -4.85 9.25 4.37
N PRO A 140 -6.00 8.80 4.91
CA PRO A 140 -7.17 9.66 5.04
C PRO A 140 -6.99 10.65 6.20
N ASN A 141 -7.69 11.78 6.12
CA ASN A 141 -7.85 12.74 7.22
C ASN A 141 -6.55 13.38 7.74
N ILE A 142 -5.47 13.38 6.96
CA ILE A 142 -4.25 14.16 7.26
C ILE A 142 -4.06 15.28 6.24
N SER A 143 -3.43 16.37 6.68
CA SER A 143 -3.16 17.53 5.81
C SER A 143 -2.08 17.25 4.76
N GLU A 144 -2.12 17.96 3.63
CA GLU A 144 -1.05 17.88 2.62
C GLU A 144 0.33 18.22 3.19
N SER A 145 0.42 19.21 4.08
CA SER A 145 1.69 19.52 4.76
C SER A 145 2.21 18.36 5.63
N THR A 146 1.31 17.56 6.20
CA THR A 146 1.71 16.33 6.90
C THR A 146 2.31 15.34 5.92
N LYS A 147 1.61 15.06 4.81
CA LYS A 147 2.10 14.12 3.79
C LYS A 147 3.47 14.54 3.27
N THR A 148 3.66 15.83 2.98
CA THR A 148 4.96 16.39 2.60
C THR A 148 6.02 16.15 3.69
N ALA A 149 5.73 16.48 4.95
CA ALA A 149 6.67 16.28 6.04
C ALA A 149 7.04 14.79 6.23
N MET A 150 6.07 13.89 6.09
CA MET A 150 6.30 12.44 6.14
C MET A 150 7.19 11.98 4.99
N LYS A 151 6.92 12.40 3.76
CA LYS A 151 7.75 12.06 2.59
C LYS A 151 9.17 12.59 2.72
N ASP A 152 9.35 13.85 3.14
CA ASP A 152 10.68 14.42 3.39
C ASP A 152 11.47 13.60 4.41
N CYS A 153 10.81 13.15 5.49
CA CYS A 153 11.45 12.34 6.51
C CYS A 153 11.80 10.95 6.01
N LEU A 154 10.96 10.36 5.17
CA LEU A 154 11.22 9.06 4.55
C LEU A 154 12.39 9.11 3.55
N GLN A 155 12.60 10.24 2.87
CA GLN A 155 13.76 10.43 1.98
C GLN A 155 15.10 10.37 2.72
N LEU A 156 15.12 10.58 4.04
CA LEU A 156 16.33 10.43 4.88
C LEU A 156 16.63 8.98 5.25
N VAL A 157 15.71 8.06 4.96
CA VAL A 157 15.78 6.64 5.31
C VAL A 157 16.36 5.87 4.14
N HIS A 158 17.23 4.90 4.42
CA HIS A 158 17.77 4.03 3.37
C HIS A 158 16.65 3.23 2.69
N ARG A 159 16.74 3.07 1.37
CA ARG A 159 15.68 2.46 0.55
C ARG A 159 15.37 1.01 0.93
N ASP A 160 16.35 0.26 1.43
CA ASP A 160 16.17 -1.11 1.91
C ASP A 160 15.27 -1.20 3.15
N GLU A 161 15.12 -0.11 3.90
CA GLU A 161 14.21 -0.05 5.06
C GLU A 161 12.79 0.39 4.69
N TRP A 162 12.54 0.82 3.45
CA TRP A 162 11.24 1.34 3.01
C TRP A 162 10.11 0.30 3.10
N SER A 163 10.44 -0.99 2.93
CA SER A 163 9.47 -2.09 3.09
C SER A 163 8.87 -2.12 4.50
N ARG A 164 9.62 -1.71 5.53
CA ARG A 164 9.14 -1.67 6.92
C ARG A 164 8.04 -0.64 7.14
N PHE A 165 7.89 0.34 6.23
CA PHE A 165 6.82 1.32 6.32
C PHE A 165 5.43 0.68 6.25
N GLN A 166 5.28 -0.48 5.60
CA GLN A 166 4.00 -1.20 5.51
C GLN A 166 3.38 -1.50 6.88
N ALA A 167 4.20 -1.68 7.93
CA ALA A 167 3.73 -1.92 9.29
C ALA A 167 3.40 -0.63 10.06
N TYR A 168 3.75 0.55 9.53
CA TYR A 168 3.58 1.83 10.23
C TYR A 168 2.10 2.18 10.51
N PRO A 169 1.14 1.98 9.58
CA PRO A 169 -0.28 2.26 9.82
C PRO A 169 -0.91 1.47 10.95
N ASP A 170 -0.35 0.30 11.32
CA ASP A 170 -0.86 -0.55 12.39
C ASP A 170 -0.41 -0.09 13.79
N PHE A 171 0.39 0.97 13.86
CA PHE A 171 0.95 1.52 15.10
C PHE A 171 1.58 0.46 16.03
N PRO A 172 2.52 -0.38 15.54
CA PRO A 172 3.16 -1.43 16.34
C PRO A 172 3.89 -0.84 17.54
N VAL A 173 4.17 -1.65 18.56
CA VAL A 173 4.83 -1.20 19.82
C VAL A 173 6.16 -0.51 19.55
N ASN A 174 6.93 -1.01 18.59
CA ASN A 174 8.18 -0.44 18.14
C ASN A 174 7.98 0.25 16.80
N GLU A 175 8.63 1.40 16.65
CA GLU A 175 8.59 2.16 15.41
C GLU A 175 9.27 1.38 14.28
N PRO A 176 8.57 1.06 13.16
CA PRO A 176 9.14 0.24 12.09
C PRO A 176 10.32 0.90 11.38
N ILE A 177 10.26 2.22 11.21
CA ILE A 177 11.34 3.03 10.67
C ILE A 177 11.91 3.90 11.79
N PRO A 178 13.15 3.67 12.24
CA PRO A 178 13.71 4.39 13.38
C PRO A 178 13.61 5.92 13.24
N CYS A 179 13.05 6.57 14.25
CA CYS A 179 12.96 8.04 14.36
C CYS A 179 12.09 8.75 13.31
N PHE A 180 11.35 8.02 12.47
CA PHE A 180 10.50 8.59 11.42
C PHE A 180 9.44 9.56 11.97
N THR A 181 8.73 9.14 13.01
CA THR A 181 7.69 9.89 13.73
C THR A 181 8.25 11.16 14.31
N ARG A 182 9.36 11.07 15.04
CA ARG A 182 10.00 12.24 15.60
C ARG A 182 10.38 13.26 14.50
N CYS A 183 10.81 12.78 13.34
CA CYS A 183 11.15 13.66 12.22
C CYS A 183 9.95 14.50 11.76
N PHE A 184 8.81 13.89 11.41
CA PHE A 184 7.68 14.68 10.90
C PHE A 184 6.96 15.46 12.02
N ILE A 185 6.94 14.95 13.26
CA ILE A 185 6.46 15.69 14.44
C ILE A 185 7.27 16.99 14.64
N SER A 186 8.59 16.94 14.43
CA SER A 186 9.46 18.10 14.51
C SER A 186 9.20 19.10 13.37
N LYS A 187 9.13 18.62 12.11
CA LYS A 187 8.84 19.46 10.93
C LYS A 187 7.49 20.18 11.03
N LEU A 188 6.49 19.54 11.63
CA LEU A 188 5.14 20.10 11.82
C LEU A 188 5.01 20.89 13.12
N HIS A 189 6.09 21.02 13.91
CA HIS A 189 6.10 21.70 15.20
C HIS A 189 5.01 21.19 16.17
N LEU A 190 4.75 19.88 16.15
CA LEU A 190 3.71 19.24 16.96
C LEU A 190 4.16 18.96 18.39
N PHE A 191 5.46 19.01 18.64
CA PHE A 191 6.06 18.84 19.96
C PHE A 191 7.06 19.97 20.22
N ASP A 192 6.88 20.70 21.32
CA ASP A 192 7.83 21.70 21.79
C ASP A 192 8.88 20.99 22.66
N GLU A 193 10.11 20.86 22.14
CA GLU A 193 11.22 20.22 22.85
C GLU A 193 11.64 20.99 24.12
N ARG A 194 11.48 22.32 24.15
CA ARG A 194 11.85 23.15 25.30
C ARG A 194 10.89 22.96 26.47
N THR A 195 9.58 22.96 26.18
CA THR A 195 8.56 22.79 27.22
C THR A 195 8.13 21.33 27.42
N ARG A 196 8.58 20.43 26.53
CA ARG A 196 8.21 19.01 26.45
C ARG A 196 6.69 18.81 26.34
N ARG A 197 6.02 19.68 25.57
CA ARG A 197 4.56 19.71 25.43
C ARG A 197 4.13 19.45 23.99
N TRP A 198 3.05 18.67 23.86
CA TRP A 198 2.37 18.44 22.59
C TRP A 198 1.43 19.58 22.25
N GLN A 199 1.45 20.01 20.99
CA GLN A 199 0.60 21.07 20.45
C GLN A 199 -0.71 20.45 19.93
N LEU A 200 -1.59 20.03 20.85
CA LEU A 200 -2.85 19.33 20.49
C LEU A 200 -3.72 20.07 19.46
N PRO A 201 -3.86 21.41 19.49
CA PRO A 201 -4.61 22.12 18.44
C PRO A 201 -3.99 21.96 17.05
N THR A 202 -2.66 21.99 16.97
CA THR A 202 -1.90 21.79 15.73
C THR A 202 -1.98 20.34 15.27
N MET A 203 -1.92 19.37 16.19
CA MET A 203 -2.11 17.95 15.87
C MET A 203 -3.48 17.71 15.23
N ARG A 204 -4.56 18.25 15.81
CA ARG A 204 -5.90 18.08 15.24
C ARG A 204 -6.03 18.68 13.85
N ARG A 205 -5.39 19.84 13.62
CA ARG A 205 -5.38 20.48 12.30
C ARG A 205 -4.65 19.66 11.24
N HIS A 206 -3.51 19.08 11.59
CA HIS A 206 -2.62 18.42 10.63
C HIS A 206 -2.87 16.92 10.48
N LEU A 207 -3.38 16.27 11.53
CA LEU A 207 -3.45 14.82 11.66
C LEU A 207 -4.85 14.32 12.06
N ALA A 208 -5.81 15.21 12.30
CA ALA A 208 -7.13 14.87 12.83
C ALA A 208 -7.11 14.07 14.16
N VAL A 209 -6.00 14.11 14.89
CA VAL A 209 -5.82 13.44 16.18
C VAL A 209 -5.37 14.40 17.29
N PRO A 210 -5.67 14.13 18.56
CA PRO A 210 -6.61 13.11 19.03
C PRO A 210 -8.06 13.50 18.69
N ALA A 211 -8.96 12.51 18.66
CA ALA A 211 -10.39 12.74 18.46
C ALA A 211 -10.95 13.76 19.47
N GLN A 212 -12.03 14.45 19.08
CA GLN A 212 -12.64 15.44 19.97
C GLN A 212 -13.22 14.72 21.20
N GLY A 213 -12.80 15.16 22.40
CA GLY A 213 -13.22 14.54 23.67
C GLY A 213 -12.32 13.40 24.17
N ALA A 214 -11.32 12.98 23.38
CA ALA A 214 -10.48 11.85 23.73
C ALA A 214 -9.67 12.04 25.03
N GLN A 215 -9.53 10.97 25.81
CA GLN A 215 -8.81 10.96 27.08
C GLN A 215 -7.29 10.81 26.89
N VAL A 216 -6.59 11.94 26.82
CA VAL A 216 -5.15 11.96 26.44
C VAL A 216 -4.19 12.29 27.60
N ALA A 217 -4.70 12.43 28.82
CA ALA A 217 -3.91 12.82 29.98
C ALA A 217 -2.75 11.85 30.27
N ALA A 218 -2.90 10.55 29.99
CA ALA A 218 -1.85 9.57 30.21
C ALA A 218 -0.77 9.54 29.10
N CYS A 219 -1.06 10.08 27.90
CA CYS A 219 -0.18 9.91 26.76
C CYS A 219 1.20 10.55 26.97
N HIS A 220 1.23 11.79 27.48
CA HIS A 220 2.48 12.51 27.74
C HIS A 220 3.31 11.96 28.93
N GLN A 221 2.74 11.04 29.72
CA GLN A 221 3.43 10.44 30.88
C GLN A 221 4.42 9.35 30.49
N ARG A 222 4.29 8.77 29.29
CA ARG A 222 5.22 7.78 28.75
C ARG A 222 6.59 8.44 28.54
N ARG A 223 7.61 8.06 29.31
CA ARG A 223 8.96 8.64 29.23
C ARG A 223 9.99 7.53 29.12
N GLY A 224 10.97 7.73 28.25
CA GLY A 224 12.12 6.83 28.08
C GLY A 224 13.41 7.60 27.82
N ARG A 225 14.54 6.89 27.85
CA ARG A 225 15.85 7.47 27.52
C ARG A 225 15.99 7.79 26.02
N ASN A 226 15.41 6.95 25.17
CA ASN A 226 15.42 7.15 23.72
C ASN A 226 14.29 8.13 23.32
N GLN A 227 14.66 9.26 22.73
CA GLN A 227 13.70 10.31 22.34
C GLN A 227 12.78 9.85 21.22
N CYS A 228 13.27 9.14 20.21
CA CYS A 228 12.46 8.66 19.09
C CYS A 228 11.39 7.68 19.55
N SER A 229 11.79 6.66 20.32
CA SER A 229 10.86 5.70 20.91
C SER A 229 9.84 6.39 21.82
N THR A 230 10.27 7.37 22.63
CA THR A 230 9.35 8.13 23.50
C THR A 230 8.33 8.92 22.68
N ILE A 231 8.77 9.68 21.67
CA ILE A 231 7.87 10.47 20.83
C ILE A 231 6.89 9.58 20.07
N TYR A 232 7.37 8.46 19.53
CA TYR A 232 6.52 7.49 18.86
C TYR A 232 5.44 6.91 19.78
N GLN A 233 5.82 6.42 20.97
CA GLN A 233 4.85 5.85 21.92
C GLN A 233 3.82 6.87 22.41
N GLN A 234 4.23 8.12 22.58
CA GLN A 234 3.32 9.22 22.93
C GLN A 234 2.38 9.53 21.76
N PHE A 235 2.92 9.67 20.55
CA PHE A 235 2.15 9.92 19.33
C PHE A 235 1.09 8.83 19.10
N THR A 236 1.49 7.56 19.11
CA THR A 236 0.57 6.41 18.98
C THR A 236 -0.53 6.45 20.03
N CYS A 237 -0.21 6.82 21.29
CA CYS A 237 -1.23 6.99 22.32
C CYS A 237 -2.26 8.08 21.96
N TYR A 238 -1.82 9.23 21.41
CA TYR A 238 -2.75 10.28 20.98
C TYR A 238 -3.61 9.85 19.80
N VAL A 239 -3.05 9.10 18.85
CA VAL A 239 -3.77 8.62 17.67
C VAL A 239 -4.85 7.61 18.07
N MET A 240 -4.54 6.71 19.01
CA MET A 240 -5.43 5.65 19.46
C MET A 240 -6.38 6.07 20.59
N ALA A 241 -6.29 7.31 21.08
CA ALA A 241 -7.13 7.77 22.18
C ALA A 241 -8.57 7.98 21.72
N VAL A 242 -9.51 7.42 22.49
CA VAL A 242 -10.96 7.56 22.34
C VAL A 242 -11.56 8.47 23.41
#